data_AF-A0A345Q6R3-F1
#
_entry.id   AF-A0A345Q6R3-F1
#
_cell.length_a   1.000
_cell.length_b   1.000
_cell.length_c   1.000
_cell.angle_alpha   90.00
_cell.angle_beta   90.00
_cell.angle_gamma   90.00
#
_symmetry.space_group_name_H-M   'P 1'
#
loop_
_entity.id
_entity.type
_entity.pdbx_description
1 polymer ?
#
loop_
_entity_poly.entity_id
_entity_poly.type
_entity_poly.pdbx_seq_one_letter_code
_entity_poly.pdbx_strand_id
1 'polypeptide(L)'
;MLRLAATLFAIFCLASGVVTAQDIFKEAKASFIFNGERVNISRENQEPARIATRFSTNGAECDEPCIAPMVIADGIETFGELDVLAFLVNEVAGNTGLMVDARMPADRAKGYIPGTVSLPYATLSPENEFKDEILRALGVREIDGMFTFTDARELLVYDNGPSADDAGKLVRNLLDEGYPASKIRYYRGGMQVWAILGFSIKEVTS
;
A
#
# COMPACT_ATOMS: atom_id res chain seq x y z
N MET A 1 -25.88 14.74 -60.56
CA MET A 1 -26.44 13.91 -59.48
C MET A 1 -25.28 13.41 -58.63
N LEU A 2 -24.96 14.12 -57.55
CA LEU A 2 -23.80 13.86 -56.69
C LEU A 2 -24.29 13.00 -55.50
N ARG A 3 -23.83 11.74 -55.40
CA ARG A 3 -24.20 10.84 -54.29
C ARG A 3 -23.29 11.11 -53.09
N LEU A 4 -23.86 11.68 -52.02
CA LEU A 4 -23.21 11.84 -50.72
C LEU A 4 -23.10 10.45 -50.06
N ALA A 5 -21.87 9.98 -49.82
CA ALA A 5 -21.61 8.81 -48.99
C ALA A 5 -21.55 9.27 -47.53
N ALA A 6 -22.52 8.84 -46.72
CA ALA A 6 -22.52 9.08 -45.28
C ALA A 6 -21.69 7.98 -44.60
N THR A 7 -20.48 8.33 -44.16
CA THR A 7 -19.60 7.44 -43.39
C THR A 7 -20.10 7.40 -41.95
N LEU A 8 -20.64 6.25 -41.53
CA LEU A 8 -21.11 6.02 -40.17
C LEU A 8 -19.89 5.85 -39.24
N PHE A 9 -19.61 6.85 -38.40
CA PHE A 9 -18.56 6.75 -37.37
C PHE A 9 -19.17 6.05 -36.15
N ALA A 10 -18.86 4.76 -35.95
CA ALA A 10 -19.27 4.02 -34.76
C ALA A 10 -18.42 4.50 -33.57
N ILE A 11 -19.03 5.29 -32.67
CA ILE A 11 -18.43 5.68 -31.40
C ILE A 11 -18.45 4.45 -30.49
N PHE A 12 -17.32 3.77 -30.35
CA PHE A 12 -17.14 2.69 -29.40
C PHE A 12 -16.89 3.31 -28.01
N CYS A 13 -17.96 3.51 -27.23
CA CYS A 13 -17.84 3.88 -25.83
C CYS A 13 -17.23 2.71 -25.06
N LEU A 14 -15.92 2.77 -24.79
CA LEU A 14 -15.28 1.92 -23.78
C LEU A 14 -15.87 2.31 -22.42
N ALA A 15 -16.83 1.52 -21.94
CA ALA A 15 -17.34 1.64 -20.58
C ALA A 15 -16.19 1.37 -19.61
N SER A 16 -15.58 2.45 -19.12
CA SER A 16 -14.70 2.37 -17.97
C SER A 16 -15.62 2.23 -16.76
N GLY A 17 -15.87 0.98 -16.34
CA GLY A 17 -16.67 0.72 -15.15
C GLY A 17 -16.03 1.40 -13.94
N VAL A 18 -16.78 2.27 -13.28
CA VAL A 18 -16.40 2.82 -11.99
C VAL A 18 -16.64 1.71 -10.96
N VAL A 19 -15.60 1.24 -10.30
CA VAL A 19 -15.75 0.29 -9.18
C VAL A 19 -16.35 1.03 -8.01
N THR A 20 -17.48 0.56 -7.50
CA THR A 20 -18.10 1.14 -6.30
C THR A 20 -17.62 0.41 -5.04
N ALA A 21 -17.69 1.07 -3.87
CA ALA A 21 -17.36 0.41 -2.60
C ALA A 21 -18.15 -0.90 -2.42
N GLN A 22 -19.41 -0.93 -2.82
CA GLN A 22 -20.27 -2.12 -2.76
C GLN A 22 -19.74 -3.31 -3.58
N ASP A 23 -19.10 -3.04 -4.72
CA ASP A 23 -18.51 -4.08 -5.57
C ASP A 23 -17.23 -4.64 -4.95
N ILE A 24 -16.43 -3.81 -4.27
CA ILE A 24 -15.25 -4.23 -3.52
C ILE A 24 -15.64 -5.25 -2.45
N PHE A 25 -16.66 -4.94 -1.65
CA PHE A 25 -17.11 -5.83 -0.56
C PHE A 25 -17.67 -7.15 -1.08
N LYS A 26 -18.35 -7.15 -2.23
CA LYS A 26 -19.00 -8.35 -2.76
C LYS A 26 -18.03 -9.34 -3.40
N GLU A 27 -17.01 -8.83 -4.10
CA GLU A 27 -16.12 -9.68 -4.90
C GLU A 27 -14.69 -9.77 -4.35
N ALA A 28 -14.32 -8.96 -3.35
CA ALA A 28 -12.95 -8.80 -2.87
C ALA A 28 -11.99 -8.52 -4.04
N LYS A 29 -12.34 -7.52 -4.84
CA LYS A 29 -11.57 -7.05 -6.00
C LYS A 29 -11.42 -5.54 -5.95
N ALA A 30 -10.36 -5.04 -6.58
CA ALA A 30 -10.17 -3.62 -6.81
C ALA A 30 -9.65 -3.36 -8.23
N SER A 31 -10.09 -2.27 -8.84
CA SER A 31 -9.52 -1.74 -10.09
C SER A 31 -9.37 -0.23 -9.95
N PHE A 32 -8.15 0.27 -10.11
CA PHE A 32 -7.82 1.68 -9.88
C PHE A 32 -6.62 2.11 -10.72
N ILE A 33 -6.39 3.43 -10.79
CA ILE A 33 -5.22 3.99 -11.47
C ILE A 33 -4.12 4.25 -10.45
N PHE A 34 -2.91 3.79 -10.75
CA PHE A 34 -1.71 4.07 -9.98
C PHE A 34 -0.55 4.34 -10.93
N ASN A 35 0.13 5.48 -10.78
CA ASN A 35 1.20 5.93 -11.67
C ASN A 35 0.82 5.90 -13.17
N GLY A 36 -0.44 6.21 -13.50
CA GLY A 36 -0.95 6.20 -14.87
C GLY A 36 -1.28 4.81 -15.44
N GLU A 37 -1.04 3.73 -14.70
CA GLU A 37 -1.38 2.36 -15.09
C GLU A 37 -2.67 1.93 -14.37
N ARG A 38 -3.50 1.13 -15.05
CA ARG A 38 -4.62 0.43 -14.41
C ARG A 38 -4.10 -0.78 -13.65
N VAL A 39 -4.25 -0.75 -12.33
CA VAL A 39 -3.99 -1.88 -11.44
C VAL A 39 -5.31 -2.63 -11.24
N ASN A 40 -5.26 -3.97 -11.34
CA ASN A 40 -6.37 -4.85 -10.99
C ASN A 40 -5.90 -5.81 -9.90
N ILE A 41 -6.70 -5.95 -8.86
CA ILE A 41 -6.50 -6.87 -7.75
C ILE A 41 -7.70 -7.81 -7.72
N SER A 42 -7.42 -9.11 -7.71
CA SER A 42 -8.40 -10.17 -7.57
C SER A 42 -7.80 -11.38 -6.86
N ARG A 43 -8.65 -12.35 -6.51
CA ARG A 43 -8.26 -13.57 -5.80
C ARG A 43 -8.11 -14.75 -6.78
N GLU A 44 -7.10 -14.70 -7.64
CA GLU A 44 -6.94 -15.65 -8.77
C GLU A 44 -5.70 -16.56 -8.67
N ASN A 45 -4.93 -16.45 -7.59
CA ASN A 45 -3.75 -17.31 -7.40
C ASN A 45 -4.16 -18.78 -7.19
N GLN A 46 -3.58 -19.69 -7.98
CA GLN A 46 -3.90 -21.12 -7.93
C GLN A 46 -3.25 -21.86 -6.76
N GLU A 47 -2.16 -21.33 -6.19
CA GLU A 47 -1.38 -21.97 -5.11
C GLU A 47 -1.11 -21.01 -3.93
N PRO A 48 -2.15 -20.43 -3.31
CA PRO A 48 -2.01 -19.35 -2.32
C PRO A 48 -1.19 -19.79 -1.10
N ALA A 49 -1.36 -21.03 -0.63
CA ALA A 49 -0.60 -21.57 0.49
C ALA A 49 0.90 -21.63 0.20
N ARG A 50 1.29 -22.08 -1.00
CA ARG A 50 2.69 -22.14 -1.44
C ARG A 50 3.29 -20.75 -1.66
N ILE A 51 2.48 -19.77 -2.04
CA ILE A 51 2.96 -18.39 -2.22
C ILE A 51 3.14 -17.72 -0.85
N ALA A 52 2.23 -17.94 0.10
CA ALA A 52 2.32 -17.37 1.44
C ALA A 52 3.62 -17.73 2.17
N THR A 53 4.17 -18.94 1.96
CA THR A 53 5.44 -19.35 2.58
C THR A 53 6.64 -18.52 2.14
N ARG A 54 6.58 -17.80 1.00
CA ARG A 54 7.63 -16.87 0.57
C ARG A 54 7.81 -15.70 1.53
N PHE A 55 6.77 -15.36 2.27
CA PHE A 55 6.69 -14.22 3.18
C PHE A 55 6.75 -14.63 4.65
N SER A 56 6.90 -15.92 4.93
CA SER A 56 7.12 -16.42 6.29
C SER A 56 8.52 -16.04 6.75
N THR A 57 8.60 -15.39 7.90
CA THR A 57 9.85 -15.06 8.60
C THR A 57 10.01 -16.00 9.79
N ASN A 58 11.21 -16.54 10.01
CA ASN A 58 11.50 -17.40 11.17
C ASN A 58 11.95 -16.59 12.41
N GLY A 59 11.44 -15.37 12.59
CA GLY A 59 11.74 -14.53 13.76
C GLY A 59 13.17 -13.98 13.88
N ALA A 60 14.04 -14.18 12.88
CA ALA A 60 15.46 -13.80 12.98
C ALA A 60 15.74 -12.28 12.87
N GLU A 61 14.75 -11.46 12.49
CA GLU A 61 14.92 -10.03 12.14
C GLU A 61 14.29 -9.06 13.16
N CYS A 62 13.87 -9.58 14.32
CA CYS A 62 13.08 -8.88 15.33
C CYS A 62 13.27 -9.54 16.71
N ASP A 63 13.14 -8.75 17.77
CA ASP A 63 13.24 -9.25 19.14
C ASP A 63 12.05 -10.15 19.48
N GLU A 64 12.30 -11.23 20.23
CA GLU A 64 11.26 -12.16 20.67
C GLU A 64 10.16 -11.44 21.49
N PRO A 65 8.86 -11.74 21.26
CA PRO A 65 8.35 -12.90 20.52
C PRO A 65 8.18 -12.67 19.01
N CYS A 66 8.53 -11.49 18.47
CA CYS A 66 8.27 -11.09 17.09
C CYS A 66 6.86 -11.43 16.59
N ILE A 67 5.86 -11.08 17.41
CA ILE A 67 4.45 -11.16 17.03
C ILE A 67 3.93 -9.74 16.96
N ALA A 68 3.57 -9.29 15.76
CA ALA A 68 3.05 -7.95 15.55
C ALA A 68 1.74 -7.77 16.35
N PRO A 69 1.57 -6.65 17.07
CA PRO A 69 0.35 -6.40 17.85
C PRO A 69 -0.84 -6.06 16.94
N MET A 70 -2.07 -6.27 17.42
CA MET A 70 -3.28 -5.80 16.71
C MET A 70 -3.42 -4.28 16.72
N VAL A 71 -2.90 -3.62 17.74
CA VAL A 71 -2.84 -2.16 17.87
C VAL A 71 -1.36 -1.79 17.87
N ILE A 72 -0.90 -1.12 16.83
CA ILE A 72 0.52 -0.81 16.64
C ILE A 72 0.96 0.41 17.45
N ALA A 73 0.05 1.38 17.62
CA ALA A 73 0.19 2.55 18.48
C ALA A 73 -1.20 3.19 18.69
N ASP A 74 -1.31 4.04 19.70
CA ASP A 74 -2.55 4.79 19.97
C ASP A 74 -2.89 5.72 18.79
N GLY A 75 -4.17 5.74 18.42
CA GLY A 75 -4.67 6.59 17.33
C GLY A 75 -4.40 6.05 15.91
N ILE A 76 -3.75 4.89 15.78
CA ILE A 76 -3.56 4.21 14.49
C ILE A 76 -4.55 3.06 14.37
N GLU A 77 -5.39 3.12 13.34
CA GLU A 77 -6.37 2.08 13.05
C GLU A 77 -5.74 0.94 12.23
N THR A 78 -6.10 -0.29 12.59
CA THR A 78 -5.66 -1.50 11.90
C THR A 78 -6.71 -1.93 10.89
N PHE A 79 -6.31 -2.03 9.63
CA PHE A 79 -7.16 -2.36 8.50
C PHE A 79 -7.22 -3.85 8.24
N GLY A 80 -8.41 -4.35 7.90
CA GLY A 80 -8.61 -5.65 7.27
C GLY A 80 -8.48 -5.55 5.75
N GLU A 81 -8.59 -6.68 5.05
CA GLU A 81 -8.30 -6.73 3.61
C GLU A 81 -9.28 -5.90 2.77
N LEU A 82 -10.54 -5.81 3.20
CA LEU A 82 -11.53 -4.98 2.51
C LEU A 82 -11.25 -3.49 2.69
N ASP A 83 -10.75 -3.08 3.86
CA ASP A 83 -10.34 -1.71 4.13
C ASP A 83 -9.07 -1.37 3.32
N VAL A 84 -8.14 -2.32 3.17
CA VAL A 84 -6.97 -2.18 2.27
C VAL A 84 -7.42 -1.95 0.83
N LEU A 85 -8.35 -2.76 0.31
CA LEU A 85 -8.87 -2.58 -1.05
C LEU A 85 -9.56 -1.22 -1.21
N ALA A 86 -10.35 -0.79 -0.22
CA ALA A 86 -10.95 0.53 -0.22
C ALA A 86 -9.89 1.63 -0.22
N PHE A 87 -8.81 1.47 0.57
CA PHE A 87 -7.72 2.43 0.66
C PHE A 87 -7.01 2.64 -0.69
N LEU A 88 -6.77 1.53 -1.40
CA LEU A 88 -6.16 1.55 -2.73
C LEU A 88 -7.05 2.27 -3.76
N VAL A 89 -8.36 2.05 -3.69
CA VAL A 89 -9.33 2.65 -4.63
C VAL A 89 -9.60 4.12 -4.35
N ASN A 90 -9.64 4.53 -3.08
CA ASN A 90 -10.01 5.89 -2.70
C ASN A 90 -8.78 6.78 -2.54
N GLU A 91 -7.89 6.47 -1.60
CA GLU A 91 -6.77 7.33 -1.20
C GLU A 91 -5.60 7.24 -2.19
N VAL A 92 -5.23 6.02 -2.61
CA VAL A 92 -4.12 5.86 -3.56
C VAL A 92 -4.52 6.34 -4.96
N ALA A 93 -5.69 5.92 -5.47
CA ALA A 93 -6.15 6.39 -6.77
C ALA A 93 -6.49 7.90 -6.78
N GLY A 94 -6.95 8.44 -5.64
CA GLY A 94 -7.21 9.86 -5.43
C GLY A 94 -5.96 10.71 -5.24
N ASN A 95 -4.76 10.09 -5.17
CA ASN A 95 -3.50 10.75 -4.88
C ASN A 95 -3.54 11.58 -3.58
N THR A 96 -4.26 11.09 -2.56
CA THR A 96 -4.32 11.67 -1.21
C THR A 96 -3.59 10.81 -0.19
N GLY A 97 -3.39 9.53 -0.49
CA GLY A 97 -2.62 8.61 0.35
C GLY A 97 -1.68 7.70 -0.43
N LEU A 98 -0.83 7.00 0.32
CA LEU A 98 0.13 6.03 -0.17
C LEU A 98 -0.01 4.75 0.65
N MET A 99 -0.10 3.60 -0.03
CA MET A 99 0.10 2.32 0.62
C MET A 99 1.58 1.95 0.52
N VAL A 100 2.18 1.62 1.65
CA VAL A 100 3.62 1.65 1.86
C VAL A 100 4.11 0.29 2.34
N ASP A 101 5.06 -0.27 1.59
CA ASP A 101 5.79 -1.48 1.94
C ASP A 101 7.02 -1.12 2.78
N ALA A 102 6.96 -1.47 4.07
CA ALA A 102 7.99 -1.15 5.05
C ALA A 102 9.21 -2.07 5.00
N ARG A 103 9.15 -3.14 4.20
CA ARG A 103 10.20 -4.16 4.13
C ARG A 103 11.44 -3.65 3.40
N MET A 104 12.56 -4.31 3.65
CA MET A 104 13.79 -4.06 2.90
C MET A 104 13.65 -4.46 1.42
N PRO A 105 14.42 -3.86 0.50
CA PRO A 105 14.30 -4.13 -0.94
C PRO A 105 14.40 -5.61 -1.32
N ALA A 106 15.24 -6.38 -0.63
CA ALA A 106 15.39 -7.82 -0.84
C ALA A 106 14.11 -8.61 -0.53
N ASP A 107 13.35 -8.23 0.49
CA ASP A 107 12.07 -8.87 0.82
C ASP A 107 10.95 -8.41 -0.09
N ARG A 108 10.94 -7.12 -0.45
CA ARG A 108 10.01 -6.60 -1.47
C ARG A 108 10.18 -7.31 -2.81
N ALA A 109 11.41 -7.65 -3.19
CA ALA A 109 11.70 -8.38 -4.43
C ALA A 109 11.07 -9.79 -4.48
N LYS A 110 10.74 -10.40 -3.33
CA LYS A 110 10.02 -11.68 -3.25
C LYS A 110 8.54 -11.58 -3.69
N GLY A 111 8.03 -10.35 -3.82
CA GLY A 111 6.66 -10.03 -4.20
C GLY A 111 6.05 -8.98 -3.28
N TYR A 112 5.16 -8.14 -3.82
CA TYR A 112 4.51 -7.05 -3.10
C TYR A 112 3.06 -6.82 -3.57
N ILE A 113 2.29 -6.11 -2.75
CA ILE A 113 0.90 -5.74 -3.06
C ILE A 113 0.90 -4.75 -4.24
N PRO A 114 0.12 -4.98 -5.32
CA PRO A 114 0.04 -4.03 -6.43
C PRO A 114 -0.49 -2.67 -5.97
N GLY A 115 0.08 -1.58 -6.51
CA GLY A 115 -0.33 -0.22 -6.14
C GLY A 115 0.36 0.36 -4.90
N THR A 116 1.44 -0.27 -4.42
CA THR A 116 2.20 0.20 -3.26
C THR A 116 3.55 0.78 -3.63
N VAL A 117 4.04 1.72 -2.82
CA VAL A 117 5.40 2.26 -2.89
C VAL A 117 6.31 1.56 -1.88
N SER A 118 7.62 1.55 -2.15
CA SER A 118 8.62 1.05 -1.20
C SER A 118 9.06 2.18 -0.28
N LEU A 119 8.95 2.00 1.04
CA LEU A 119 9.57 2.88 2.04
C LEU A 119 10.12 2.00 3.16
N PRO A 120 11.30 1.37 2.97
CA PRO A 120 11.88 0.51 3.98
C PRO A 120 12.01 1.23 5.33
N TYR A 121 11.73 0.57 6.45
CA TYR A 121 11.73 1.19 7.78
C TYR A 121 13.02 1.98 8.10
N ALA A 122 14.17 1.49 7.61
CA ALA A 122 15.47 2.12 7.79
C ALA A 122 15.59 3.50 7.11
N THR A 123 14.73 3.81 6.14
CA THR A 123 14.74 5.12 5.47
C THR A 123 14.31 6.27 6.38
N LEU A 124 13.59 5.99 7.46
CA LEU A 124 13.24 7.00 8.47
C LEU A 124 13.94 6.72 9.81
N SER A 125 14.99 5.89 9.84
CA SER A 125 15.72 5.69 11.09
C SER A 125 16.43 7.00 11.52
N PRO A 126 16.65 7.22 12.83
CA PRO A 126 17.32 8.42 13.32
C PRO A 126 18.70 8.67 12.71
N GLU A 127 19.37 7.62 12.26
CA GLU A 127 20.71 7.65 11.66
C GLU A 127 20.70 8.01 10.16
N ASN A 128 19.52 8.06 9.52
CA ASN A 128 19.44 8.40 8.10
C ASN A 128 19.40 9.92 7.89
N GLU A 129 20.48 10.46 7.32
CA GLU A 129 20.62 11.89 7.00
C GLU A 129 19.59 12.39 5.95
N PHE A 130 19.00 11.49 5.17
CA PHE A 130 18.02 11.85 4.12
C PHE A 130 16.56 11.84 4.60
N LYS A 131 16.30 11.64 5.89
CA LYS A 131 14.94 11.53 6.43
C LYS A 131 14.05 12.75 6.09
N ASP A 132 14.61 13.95 6.11
CA ASP A 132 13.84 15.17 5.83
C ASP A 132 13.37 15.24 4.36
N GLU A 133 14.18 14.76 3.42
CA GLU A 133 13.78 14.66 2.01
C GLU A 133 12.66 13.64 1.81
N ILE A 134 12.72 12.55 2.55
CA ILE A 134 11.68 11.52 2.55
C ILE A 134 10.37 12.07 3.13
N LEU A 135 10.43 12.78 4.27
CA LEU A 135 9.26 13.46 4.84
C LEU A 135 8.66 14.46 3.84
N ARG A 136 9.50 15.24 3.15
CA ARG A 136 9.06 16.13 2.07
C ARG A 136 8.36 15.37 0.93
N ALA A 137 8.88 14.21 0.53
CA ALA A 137 8.24 13.35 -0.47
C ALA A 137 6.87 12.80 0.01
N LEU A 138 6.67 12.66 1.32
CA LEU A 138 5.38 12.31 1.94
C LEU A 138 4.43 13.51 2.11
N GLY A 139 4.81 14.70 1.62
CA GLY A 139 3.99 15.91 1.68
C GLY A 139 4.17 16.75 2.95
N VAL A 140 5.16 16.42 3.79
CA VAL A 140 5.53 17.27 4.93
C VAL A 140 6.18 18.54 4.40
N ARG A 141 5.75 19.69 4.94
CA ARG A 141 6.32 21.00 4.61
C ARG A 141 7.15 21.51 5.77
N GLU A 142 8.13 22.34 5.46
CA GLU A 142 8.91 23.07 6.46
C GLU A 142 8.56 24.56 6.35
N ILE A 143 8.09 25.15 7.45
CA ILE A 143 7.74 26.58 7.54
C ILE A 143 8.43 27.13 8.79
N ASP A 144 9.26 28.16 8.61
CA ASP A 144 10.03 28.81 9.68
C ASP A 144 10.88 27.82 10.52
N GLY A 145 11.45 26.81 9.87
CA GLY A 145 12.28 25.78 10.51
C GLY A 145 11.49 24.73 11.31
N MET A 146 10.16 24.69 11.16
CA MET A 146 9.29 23.70 11.79
C MET A 146 8.56 22.87 10.74
N PHE A 147 8.48 21.56 10.96
CA PHE A 147 7.68 20.68 10.11
C PHE A 147 6.18 20.86 10.36
N THR A 148 5.43 20.86 9.27
CA THR A 148 3.96 20.90 9.23
C THR A 148 3.45 19.74 8.38
N PHE A 149 2.47 19.04 8.92
CA PHE A 149 1.89 17.82 8.34
C PHE A 149 0.52 18.05 7.69
N THR A 150 0.14 19.32 7.47
CA THR A 150 -1.16 19.70 6.89
C THR A 150 -1.41 19.02 5.54
N ASP A 151 -0.37 18.92 4.70
CA ASP A 151 -0.45 18.33 3.36
C ASP A 151 0.13 16.92 3.31
N ALA A 152 0.50 16.37 4.46
CA ALA A 152 1.07 15.04 4.55
C ALA A 152 0.05 13.99 4.08
N ARG A 153 0.53 13.02 3.30
CA ARG A 153 -0.27 11.94 2.74
C ARG A 153 -0.87 11.07 3.84
N GLU A 154 -2.05 10.51 3.60
CA GLU A 154 -2.52 9.36 4.39
C GLU A 154 -1.62 8.15 4.08
N LEU A 155 -1.17 7.40 5.09
CA LEU A 155 -0.29 6.26 4.92
C LEU A 155 -0.96 4.98 5.38
N LEU A 156 -0.98 3.94 4.54
CA LEU A 156 -1.31 2.58 4.93
C LEU A 156 -0.04 1.73 4.90
N VAL A 157 0.47 1.37 6.07
CA VAL A 157 1.76 0.71 6.23
C VAL A 157 1.58 -0.80 6.41
N TYR A 158 2.37 -1.60 5.70
CA TYR A 158 2.38 -3.06 5.84
C TYR A 158 3.81 -3.63 5.71
N ASP A 159 3.96 -4.88 6.14
CA ASP A 159 5.18 -5.67 5.97
C ASP A 159 4.85 -7.14 5.60
N ASN A 160 5.64 -8.10 6.04
CA ASN A 160 5.38 -9.51 5.77
C ASN A 160 4.14 -10.04 6.51
N GLY A 161 3.74 -9.45 7.64
CA GLY A 161 2.56 -9.87 8.38
C GLY A 161 2.85 -10.16 9.85
N PRO A 162 2.02 -10.99 10.52
CA PRO A 162 2.02 -11.16 11.97
C PRO A 162 3.35 -11.60 12.62
N SER A 163 4.29 -12.15 11.86
CA SER A 163 5.59 -12.63 12.34
C SER A 163 6.77 -11.69 12.01
N ALA A 164 6.49 -10.43 11.69
CA ALA A 164 7.47 -9.39 11.37
C ALA A 164 7.12 -8.08 12.09
N ASP A 165 8.06 -7.12 12.14
CA ASP A 165 7.85 -5.82 12.78
C ASP A 165 8.45 -4.65 11.95
N ASP A 166 8.65 -4.83 10.65
CA ASP A 166 9.19 -3.75 9.81
C ASP A 166 8.18 -2.60 9.70
N ALA A 167 6.89 -2.93 9.60
CA ALA A 167 5.82 -1.92 9.64
C ALA A 167 5.81 -1.18 10.98
N GLY A 168 6.01 -1.90 12.10
CA GLY A 168 6.11 -1.29 13.42
C GLY A 168 7.31 -0.36 13.56
N LYS A 169 8.49 -0.77 13.07
CA LYS A 169 9.69 0.08 13.05
C LYS A 169 9.44 1.37 12.25
N LEU A 170 8.85 1.26 11.05
CA LEU A 170 8.53 2.43 10.23
C LEU A 170 7.50 3.35 10.91
N VAL A 171 6.45 2.79 11.50
CA VAL A 171 5.42 3.56 12.21
C VAL A 171 6.01 4.32 13.40
N ARG A 172 6.87 3.67 14.19
CA ARG A 172 7.57 4.36 15.31
C ARG A 172 8.42 5.51 14.82
N ASN A 173 9.22 5.29 13.79
CA ASN A 173 10.04 6.34 13.17
C ASN A 173 9.19 7.52 12.66
N LEU A 174 8.05 7.24 12.00
CA LEU A 174 7.11 8.29 11.56
C LEU A 174 6.56 9.10 12.73
N LEU A 175 6.17 8.45 13.82
CA LEU A 175 5.65 9.11 15.01
C LEU A 175 6.72 9.96 15.71
N ASP A 176 7.96 9.47 15.77
CA ASP A 176 9.10 10.18 16.37
C ASP A 176 9.44 11.46 15.59
N GLU A 177 9.24 11.48 14.27
CA GLU A 177 9.36 12.68 13.44
C GLU A 177 8.12 13.60 13.50
N GLY A 178 7.07 13.22 14.24
CA GLY A 178 5.86 14.02 14.44
C GLY A 178 4.75 13.79 13.40
N TYR A 179 4.85 12.74 12.59
CA TYR A 179 3.79 12.39 11.64
C TYR A 179 2.49 12.08 12.40
N PRO A 180 1.33 12.67 12.05
CA PRO A 180 0.11 12.49 12.83
C PRO A 180 -0.36 11.04 12.80
N ALA A 181 -0.59 10.43 13.97
CA ALA A 181 -1.13 9.07 14.08
C ALA A 181 -2.45 8.91 13.30
N SER A 182 -3.29 9.94 13.28
CA SER A 182 -4.55 9.95 12.53
C SER A 182 -4.37 9.86 11.01
N LYS A 183 -3.16 10.11 10.49
CA LYS A 183 -2.79 9.98 9.09
C LYS A 183 -2.14 8.64 8.76
N ILE A 184 -2.01 7.74 9.73
CA ILE A 184 -1.39 6.44 9.58
C ILE A 184 -2.45 5.36 9.80
N ARG A 185 -2.41 4.33 8.97
CA ARG A 185 -3.17 3.09 9.07
C ARG A 185 -2.20 1.93 8.98
N TYR A 186 -2.57 0.82 9.61
CA TYR A 186 -1.73 -0.35 9.69
C TYR A 186 -2.43 -1.57 9.08
N TYR A 187 -1.79 -2.24 8.14
CA TYR A 187 -2.26 -3.54 7.67
C TYR A 187 -1.39 -4.65 8.24
N ARG A 188 -1.83 -5.17 9.40
CA ARG A 188 -1.16 -6.25 10.13
C ARG A 188 -1.04 -7.56 9.34
N GLY A 189 -2.02 -7.83 8.48
CA GLY A 189 -2.04 -9.07 7.71
C GLY A 189 -0.82 -9.21 6.80
N GLY A 190 -0.29 -8.08 6.33
CA GLY A 190 0.89 -8.02 5.48
C GLY A 190 0.81 -8.96 4.28
N MET A 191 1.97 -9.34 3.76
CA MET A 191 2.06 -10.24 2.60
C MET A 191 1.60 -11.67 2.90
N GLN A 192 1.75 -12.16 4.13
CA GLN A 192 1.33 -13.52 4.52
C GLN A 192 -0.18 -13.69 4.38
N VAL A 193 -0.97 -12.80 4.98
CA VAL A 193 -2.43 -12.88 4.90
C VAL A 193 -2.93 -12.52 3.51
N TRP A 194 -2.30 -11.53 2.86
CA TRP A 194 -2.62 -11.17 1.49
C TRP A 194 -2.45 -12.36 0.52
N ALA A 195 -1.32 -13.05 0.62
CA ALA A 195 -1.00 -14.19 -0.22
C ALA A 195 -1.90 -15.41 0.05
N ILE A 196 -2.13 -15.77 1.32
CA ILE A 196 -2.95 -16.95 1.67
C ILE A 196 -4.41 -16.77 1.26
N LEU A 197 -4.91 -15.53 1.22
CA LEU A 197 -6.24 -15.22 0.69
C LEU A 197 -6.30 -15.25 -0.85
N GLY A 198 -5.16 -15.35 -1.52
CA GLY A 198 -5.05 -15.53 -2.97
C GLY A 198 -5.05 -14.24 -3.78
N PHE A 199 -4.88 -13.09 -3.13
CA PHE A 199 -4.85 -11.80 -3.81
C PHE A 199 -3.66 -11.63 -4.77
N SER A 200 -3.83 -10.82 -5.81
CA SER A 200 -2.79 -10.48 -6.78
C SER A 200 -1.51 -9.97 -6.11
N ILE A 201 -0.35 -10.39 -6.62
CA ILE A 201 0.99 -9.99 -6.17
C ILE A 201 1.78 -9.55 -7.39
N LYS A 202 2.50 -8.42 -7.29
CA LYS A 202 3.51 -8.02 -8.29
C LYS A 202 4.89 -8.44 -7.81
N GLU A 203 5.76 -8.80 -8.75
CA GLU A 203 7.19 -9.05 -8.52
C GLU A 203 7.99 -7.89 -9.14
N VAL A 204 9.22 -7.66 -8.66
CA VAL A 204 10.10 -6.67 -9.29
C VAL A 204 10.59 -7.28 -10.59
N THR A 205 10.11 -6.78 -11.73
CA THR A 205 10.62 -7.20 -13.04
C THR A 205 12.07 -6.76 -13.18
N SER A 206 12.97 -7.73 -13.35
CA SER A 206 14.39 -7.53 -13.70
C SER A 206 14.56 -6.83 -15.04
#